data_AF-A0A4V5RM33-F1
#
_entry.id   AF-A0A4V5RM33-F1
#
_cell.length_a   1.000
_cell.length_b   1.000
_cell.length_c   1.000
_cell.angle_alpha   90.00
_cell.angle_beta   90.00
_cell.angle_gamma   90.00
#
_symmetry.space_group_name_H-M   'P 1'
#
loop_
_entity.id
_entity.type
_entity.pdbx_description
1 polymer ?
#
loop_
_entity_poly.entity_id
_entity_poly.type
_entity_poly.pdbx_seq_one_letter_code
_entity_poly.pdbx_strand_id
1 'polypeptide(L)'
;DLTQDGVIYITELVGQEDASPYIKSQYRWNQHGLSKNSAIWASCSNWANDGECSDVDADDPPVVNNLAVALDDGEIVYSVEVFYDYSPIFSRVFDDEYILSDTTYM
;
A
#
# COMPACT_ATOMS: atom_id res chain seq x y z
N ASP A 1 -15.83 10.32 -1.55
CA ASP A 1 -16.27 8.98 -2.03
C ASP A 1 -15.00 8.18 -2.28
N LEU A 2 -14.87 6.96 -1.75
CA LEU A 2 -13.64 6.18 -1.96
C LEU A 2 -13.35 5.96 -3.45
N THR A 3 -14.39 5.87 -4.27
CA THR A 3 -14.21 5.65 -5.72
C THR A 3 -13.67 6.84 -6.50
N GLN A 4 -13.64 8.02 -5.88
CA GLN A 4 -13.15 9.27 -6.47
C GLN A 4 -11.92 9.78 -5.73
N ASP A 5 -11.96 9.70 -4.40
CA ASP A 5 -11.01 10.38 -3.52
C ASP A 5 -10.14 9.39 -2.74
N GLY A 6 -10.28 8.07 -2.97
CA GLY A 6 -9.61 7.05 -2.18
C GLY A 6 -8.77 6.07 -2.99
N VAL A 7 -7.81 5.45 -2.30
CA VAL A 7 -7.11 4.25 -2.74
C VAL A 7 -6.76 3.39 -1.53
N ILE A 8 -6.85 2.08 -1.69
CA ILE A 8 -6.54 1.08 -0.65
C ILE A 8 -5.52 0.10 -1.22
N TYR A 9 -4.48 -0.19 -0.44
CA TYR A 9 -3.50 -1.22 -0.73
C TYR A 9 -3.51 -2.28 0.37
N ILE A 10 -3.32 -3.54 -0.02
CA ILE A 10 -3.07 -4.65 0.89
C ILE A 10 -1.76 -5.30 0.43
N THR A 11 -0.75 -5.32 1.30
CA THR A 11 0.57 -5.89 0.99
C THR A 11 0.85 -7.04 1.96
N GLU A 12 1.09 -8.23 1.41
CA GLU A 12 1.55 -9.40 2.17
C GLU A 12 3.07 -9.36 2.29
N LEU A 13 3.55 -9.27 3.53
CA LEU A 13 4.96 -9.21 3.89
C LEU A 13 5.36 -10.50 4.60
N VAL A 14 6.58 -10.96 4.33
CA VAL A 14 7.14 -12.15 4.97
C VAL A 14 8.50 -11.79 5.59
N GLY A 15 8.66 -12.07 6.88
CA GLY A 15 9.92 -11.89 7.61
C GLY A 15 11.00 -12.90 7.19
N GLN A 16 12.26 -12.52 7.35
CA GLN A 16 13.43 -13.33 7.00
C GLN A 16 14.45 -13.32 8.14
N GLU A 17 15.10 -14.45 8.39
CA GLU A 17 16.25 -14.53 9.30
C GLU A 17 17.41 -13.65 8.79
N ASP A 18 17.90 -12.73 9.64
CA ASP A 18 19.04 -11.84 9.38
C ASP A 18 18.95 -11.03 8.07
N ALA A 19 17.74 -10.80 7.54
CA ALA A 19 17.49 -10.06 6.31
C ALA A 19 16.22 -9.19 6.41
N SER A 20 16.07 -8.26 5.47
CA SER A 20 14.88 -7.41 5.38
C SER A 20 13.66 -8.23 4.96
N PRO A 21 12.46 -8.01 5.53
CA PRO A 21 11.25 -8.63 5.03
C PRO A 21 11.05 -8.40 3.53
N TYR A 22 10.39 -9.33 2.86
CA TYR A 22 10.06 -9.21 1.44
C TYR A 22 8.56 -9.17 1.21
N ILE A 23 8.19 -8.66 0.05
CA ILE A 23 6.80 -8.59 -0.42
C ILE A 23 6.50 -9.85 -1.19
N LYS A 24 5.53 -10.61 -0.69
CA LYS A 24 5.05 -11.82 -1.34
C LYS A 24 3.91 -11.55 -2.32
N SER A 25 3.05 -10.58 -2.01
CA SER A 25 1.98 -10.13 -2.89
C SER A 25 1.54 -8.72 -2.52
N GLN A 26 0.99 -7.99 -3.49
CA GLN A 26 0.34 -6.70 -3.24
C GLN A 26 -0.94 -6.60 -4.06
N TYR A 27 -1.97 -6.05 -3.45
CA TYR A 27 -3.26 -5.77 -4.07
C TYR A 27 -3.61 -4.29 -3.92
N ARG A 28 -4.28 -3.73 -4.92
CA ARG A 28 -4.89 -2.40 -4.89
C ARG A 28 -6.37 -2.52 -5.19
N TRP A 29 -7.22 -1.82 -4.44
CA TRP A 29 -8.64 -1.79 -4.73
C TRP A 29 -8.92 -1.17 -6.11
N ASN A 30 -9.56 -1.91 -7.01
CA ASN A 30 -9.72 -1.52 -8.42
C ASN A 30 -10.62 -0.34 -8.69
N GLN A 31 -11.52 -0.03 -7.77
CA GLN A 31 -12.42 1.11 -7.92
C GLN A 31 -11.82 2.38 -7.30
N HIS A 32 -10.50 2.41 -7.04
CA HIS A 32 -9.82 3.61 -6.54
C HIS A 32 -9.96 4.80 -7.50
N GLY A 33 -10.06 5.99 -6.93
CA GLY A 33 -10.08 7.25 -7.68
C GLY A 33 -8.86 8.15 -7.42
N LEU A 34 -8.15 7.91 -6.31
CA LEU A 34 -6.99 8.71 -5.92
C LEU A 34 -5.69 8.14 -6.50
N SER A 35 -4.93 8.98 -7.21
CA SER A 35 -3.61 8.63 -7.73
C SER A 35 -2.52 8.80 -6.65
N LYS A 36 -2.51 7.87 -5.69
CA LYS A 36 -1.51 7.82 -4.62
C LYS A 36 -0.90 6.42 -4.54
N ASN A 37 0.42 6.33 -4.53
CA ASN A 37 1.12 5.05 -4.40
C ASN A 37 1.14 4.58 -2.93
N SER A 38 1.22 3.26 -2.75
CA SER A 38 1.54 2.63 -1.46
C SER A 38 2.86 3.18 -0.91
N ALA A 39 2.90 3.41 0.41
CA ALA A 39 4.08 3.79 1.16
C ALA A 39 4.96 2.56 1.49
N ILE A 40 4.37 1.36 1.58
CA ILE A 40 5.12 0.10 1.72
C ILE A 40 5.87 -0.23 0.44
N TRP A 41 5.19 -0.17 -0.71
CA TRP A 41 5.80 -0.48 -2.01
C TRP A 41 5.10 0.20 -3.17
N ALA A 42 5.81 1.15 -3.78
CA ALA A 42 5.30 1.99 -4.86
C ALA A 42 5.70 1.51 -6.27
N SER A 43 6.44 0.40 -6.40
CA SER A 43 7.05 0.02 -7.68
C SER A 43 6.13 -0.80 -8.59
N CYS A 44 4.95 -1.21 -8.11
CA CYS A 44 3.99 -1.94 -8.93
C CYS A 44 3.39 -1.05 -10.02
N SER A 45 3.68 -1.40 -11.27
CA SER A 45 3.20 -0.72 -12.48
C SER A 45 2.12 -1.54 -13.21
N ASN A 46 2.13 -2.86 -13.06
CA ASN A 46 1.22 -3.77 -13.73
C ASN A 46 0.18 -4.33 -12.75
N TRP A 47 -1.04 -3.79 -12.83
CA TRP A 47 -2.18 -4.19 -12.01
C TRP A 47 -3.15 -5.04 -12.82
N ALA A 48 -3.46 -6.24 -12.33
CA ALA A 48 -4.46 -7.12 -12.90
C ALA A 48 -5.90 -6.63 -12.64
N ASN A 49 -6.87 -7.23 -13.32
CA ASN A 49 -8.29 -6.83 -13.25
C ASN A 49 -8.95 -7.10 -11.89
N ASP A 50 -8.34 -7.91 -11.04
CA ASP A 50 -8.73 -8.20 -9.66
C ASP A 50 -7.95 -7.36 -8.64
N GLY A 51 -7.02 -6.54 -9.12
CA GLY A 51 -6.24 -5.60 -8.32
C GLY A 51 -4.92 -6.18 -7.84
N GLU A 52 -4.57 -7.41 -8.23
CA GLU A 52 -3.27 -7.99 -7.94
C GLU A 52 -2.15 -7.26 -8.69
N CYS A 53 -1.02 -7.06 -8.02
CA CYS A 53 0.19 -6.61 -8.66
C CYS A 53 0.91 -7.78 -9.35
N SER A 54 1.06 -7.70 -10.68
CA SER A 54 1.75 -8.74 -11.47
C SER A 54 3.28 -8.56 -11.52
N ASP A 55 3.83 -7.52 -10.89
CA ASP A 55 5.27 -7.22 -10.89
C ASP A 55 6.04 -7.87 -9.74
N VAL A 56 5.36 -8.57 -8.82
CA VAL A 56 6.02 -9.31 -7.75
C VAL A 56 6.59 -10.60 -8.35
N ASP A 57 7.92 -10.66 -8.47
CA ASP A 57 8.63 -11.88 -8.85
C ASP A 57 8.75 -12.80 -7.64
N ALA A 58 8.29 -14.05 -7.77
CA ALA A 58 8.37 -15.04 -6.69
C ALA A 58 9.81 -15.56 -6.48
N ASP A 59 10.66 -15.50 -7.50
CA ASP A 59 12.05 -15.96 -7.43
C ASP A 59 13.01 -14.85 -6.96
N ASP A 60 12.64 -13.57 -7.13
CA ASP A 60 13.38 -12.38 -6.68
C ASP A 60 12.42 -11.31 -6.09
N PRO A 61 11.81 -11.58 -4.93
CA PRO A 61 10.77 -10.71 -4.39
C PRO A 61 11.35 -9.36 -3.90
N PRO A 62 10.59 -8.25 -4.04
CA PRO A 62 11.03 -6.95 -3.54
C PRO A 62 11.20 -6.95 -2.02
N VAL A 63 12.33 -6.43 -1.54
CA VAL A 63 12.61 -6.27 -0.10
C VAL A 63 12.13 -4.92 0.44
N VAL A 64 11.73 -4.89 1.71
CA VAL A 64 11.23 -3.70 2.42
C VAL A 64 12.13 -3.38 3.60
N ASN A 65 12.80 -2.22 3.55
CA ASN A 65 13.76 -1.82 4.57
C ASN A 65 13.17 -0.90 5.66
N ASN A 66 11.98 -0.35 5.43
CA ASN A 66 11.37 0.68 6.30
C ASN A 66 10.01 0.23 6.85
N LEU A 67 9.94 -0.99 7.38
CA LEU A 67 8.73 -1.48 8.03
C LEU A 67 8.65 -0.94 9.46
N ALA A 68 7.47 -0.51 9.90
CA ALA A 68 7.27 0.01 11.26
C ALA A 68 7.28 -1.09 12.33
N VAL A 69 7.16 -2.34 11.91
CA VAL A 69 7.18 -3.55 12.74
C VAL A 69 8.36 -4.43 12.34
N ALA A 70 8.97 -5.10 13.32
CA ALA A 70 9.93 -6.17 13.06
C ALA A 70 9.14 -7.46 12.84
N LEU A 71 9.57 -8.26 11.86
CA LEU A 71 8.98 -9.57 11.57
C LEU A 71 10.00 -10.65 11.88
N ASP A 72 9.56 -11.69 12.59
CA ASP A 72 10.34 -12.90 12.81
C ASP A 72 10.47 -13.71 11.50
N ASP A 73 11.44 -14.63 11.44
CA ASP A 73 11.64 -15.49 10.26
C ASP A 73 10.38 -16.30 9.93
N GLY A 74 9.89 -16.15 8.69
CA GLY A 74 8.66 -16.78 8.22
C GLY A 74 7.36 -16.20 8.78
N GLU A 75 7.42 -15.13 9.59
CA GLU A 75 6.22 -14.41 10.03
C GLU A 75 5.57 -13.72 8.83
N ILE A 76 4.25 -13.91 8.68
CA ILE A 76 3.46 -13.29 7.62
C ILE A 76 2.62 -12.18 8.24
N VAL A 77 2.76 -10.96 7.71
CA VAL A 77 1.97 -9.79 8.13
C VAL A 77 1.31 -9.15 6.93
N TYR A 78 0.07 -8.71 7.10
CA TYR A 78 -0.65 -7.94 6.09
C TYR A 78 -0.62 -6.46 6.47
N SER A 79 0.00 -5.64 5.61
CA SER A 79 -0.11 -4.18 5.72
C SER A 79 -1.29 -3.69 4.89
N VAL A 80 -2.26 -3.05 5.53
CA VAL A 80 -3.40 -2.40 4.88
C VAL A 80 -3.19 -0.90 4.94
N GLU A 81 -3.09 -0.27 3.78
CA GLU A 81 -2.93 1.17 3.65
C GLU A 81 -4.17 1.79 3.03
N VAL A 82 -4.69 2.84 3.65
CA VAL A 82 -5.84 3.60 3.15
C VAL A 82 -5.40 5.05 2.99
N PHE A 83 -5.56 5.59 1.78
CA PHE A 83 -5.35 7.01 1.49
C PHE A 83 -6.67 7.62 1.02
N TYR A 84 -6.99 8.81 1.53
CA TYR A 84 -8.22 9.52 1.20
C TYR A 84 -7.96 11.03 1.08
N ASP A 85 -8.26 11.61 -0.08
CA ASP A 85 -8.28 13.05 -0.28
C ASP A 85 -9.54 13.64 0.37
N TYR A 86 -9.33 14.29 1.51
CA TYR A 86 -10.38 14.95 2.25
C TYR A 86 -10.40 16.44 1.90
N SER A 87 -11.38 16.85 1.10
CA SER A 87 -11.63 18.26 0.79
C SER A 87 -12.75 18.84 1.68
N PRO A 88 -12.43 19.47 2.84
CA PRO A 88 -13.43 20.18 3.63
C PRO A 88 -13.96 21.40 2.86
N ILE A 89 -15.17 21.88 3.18
CA ILE A 89 -15.77 23.04 2.50
C ILE A 89 -14.86 24.29 2.49
N PHE A 90 -13.98 24.44 3.48
CA PHE A 90 -13.00 25.53 3.55
C PHE A 90 -11.82 25.37 2.58
N SER A 91 -11.51 24.16 2.08
CA SER A 91 -10.46 23.96 1.06
C SER A 91 -10.84 24.54 -0.30
N ARG A 92 -12.12 24.88 -0.54
CA ARG A 92 -12.53 25.68 -1.72
C ARG A 92 -12.12 27.16 -1.63
N VAL A 93 -11.73 27.62 -0.44
CA VAL A 93 -11.34 29.02 -0.19
C VAL A 93 -9.82 29.14 -0.07
N PHE A 94 -9.17 28.09 0.41
CA PHE A 94 -7.72 27.96 0.56
C PHE A 94 -7.34 26.69 -0.20
N ASP A 95 -6.70 26.78 -1.36
CA ASP A 95 -6.34 25.67 -2.27
C ASP A 95 -5.39 24.62 -1.63
N ASP A 96 -5.78 24.05 -0.50
CA ASP A 96 -5.03 23.07 0.28
C ASP A 96 -5.69 21.69 0.12
N GLU A 97 -4.93 20.74 -0.43
CA GLU A 97 -5.29 19.33 -0.52
C GLU A 97 -4.84 18.60 0.76
N TYR A 98 -5.74 17.84 1.39
CA TYR A 98 -5.46 17.12 2.64
C TYR A 98 -5.64 15.61 2.42
N ILE A 99 -4.53 14.90 2.26
CA ILE A 99 -4.55 13.43 2.22
C ILE A 99 -4.53 12.89 3.65
N LEU A 100 -5.62 12.24 4.04
CA LEU A 100 -5.67 11.37 5.21
C LEU A 100 -5.06 10.03 4.84
N SER A 101 -4.18 9.51 5.69
CA SER A 101 -3.55 8.20 5.52
C SER A 101 -3.58 7.39 6.80
N ASP A 102 -3.92 6.11 6.70
CA ASP A 102 -3.81 5.14 7.80
C ASP A 102 -3.10 3.87 7.29
N THR A 103 -2.27 3.28 8.14
CA THR A 103 -1.58 2.01 7.87
C THR A 103 -1.73 1.10 9.08
N THR A 104 -2.34 -0.06 8.87
CA THR A 104 -2.55 -1.07 9.90
C THR A 104 -1.83 -2.37 9.50
N TYR A 105 -1.18 -3.00 10.48
CA TYR A 105 -0.52 -4.31 10.34
C TYR A 105 -1.33 -5.36 11.08
N MET A 106 -1.62 -6.49 10.43
CA MET A 106 -2.40 -7.62 10.96
C MET A 106 -1.68 -8.95 10.80
#